data_AF-A0A495AED9-F1
#
_entry.id   AF-A0A495AED9-F1
#
_cell.length_a   1.000
_cell.length_b   1.000
_cell.length_c   1.000
_cell.angle_alpha   90.00
_cell.angle_beta   90.00
_cell.angle_gamma   90.00
#
_symmetry.space_group_name_H-M   'P 1'
#
loop_
_entity.id
_entity.type
_entity.pdbx_description
1 polymer ?
#
loop_
_entity_poly.entity_id
_entity_poly.type
_entity_poly.pdbx_seq_one_letter_code
_entity_poly.pdbx_strand_id
1 'polypeptide(L)' 'MKIIKLSQKAIIFTPSNSVTGGETKTTYEEVYINAERIESFSWYGMTQLKMASGERIEVCETPEEIIALLETSS' A
#
# COMPACT_ATOMS: atom_id res chain seq x y z
N MET A 1 -2.64 -13.39 -15.03
CA MET A 1 -2.25 -12.05 -14.55
C MET A 1 -3.46 -11.33 -13.99
N LYS A 2 -3.60 -11.34 -12.67
CA LYS A 2 -4.67 -10.62 -11.96
C LYS A 2 -4.12 -9.31 -11.39
N ILE A 3 -4.74 -8.19 -11.74
CA ILE A 3 -4.41 -6.87 -11.20
C ILE A 3 -5.47 -6.47 -10.18
N ILE A 4 -5.05 -6.10 -8.98
CA ILE A 4 -5.92 -5.56 -7.93
C ILE A 4 -5.59 -4.09 -7.70
N LYS A 5 -6.61 -3.29 -7.41
CA LYS A 5 -6.46 -1.89 -7.03
C LYS A 5 -6.55 -1.79 -5.51
N LEU A 6 -5.56 -1.18 -4.89
CA LEU A 6 -5.47 -0.97 -3.44
C LEU A 6 -5.15 0.50 -3.13
N SER A 7 -5.27 0.87 -1.87
CA SER A 7 -5.03 2.22 -1.38
C SER A 7 -3.73 2.24 -0.58
N GLN A 8 -2.63 2.64 -1.22
CA GLN A 8 -1.31 2.70 -0.59
C GLN A 8 -1.18 3.95 0.27
N LYS A 9 -0.67 3.78 1.48
CA LYS A 9 -0.23 4.89 2.32
C LYS A 9 1.06 5.50 1.74
N ALA A 10 1.02 6.79 1.46
CA ALA A 10 2.15 7.59 1.05
C ALA A 10 2.43 8.67 2.10
N ILE A 11 3.71 9.00 2.29
CA ILE A 11 4.14 10.07 3.18
C ILE A 11 4.80 11.13 2.31
N ILE A 12 4.14 12.28 2.20
CA ILE A 12 4.66 13.42 1.45
C ILE A 12 5.32 14.37 2.43
N PHE A 13 6.60 14.65 2.20
CA PHE A 13 7.34 15.68 2.91
C PHE A 13 7.46 16.93 2.05
N THR A 14 6.92 18.04 2.54
CA THR A 14 7.01 19.34 1.89
C THR A 14 8.01 20.21 2.67
N PRO A 15 9.23 20.43 2.15
CA PRO A 15 10.19 21.31 2.80
C PRO A 15 9.65 22.74 2.80
N SER A 16 9.60 23.37 3.98
CA SER A 16 9.32 24.80 4.08
C SER A 16 10.64 25.58 4.04
N ASN A 17 10.64 26.79 3.48
CA ASN A 17 11.80 27.68 3.51
C ASN A 17 12.05 28.30 4.91
N SER A 18 11.51 27.68 5.97
CA SER A 18 11.70 28.12 7.35
C SER A 18 12.80 27.32 8.05
N VAL A 19 13.44 27.94 9.03
CA VAL A 19 14.48 27.33 9.88
C VAL A 19 13.93 26.15 10.69
N THR A 20 12.61 26.04 10.86
CA THR A 20 11.93 25.06 11.73
C THR A 20 11.53 23.74 11.05
N GLY A 21 11.87 23.54 9.76
CA GLY A 21 11.65 22.27 9.05
C GLY A 21 10.38 22.22 8.18
N GLY A 22 10.23 21.12 7.43
CA GLY A 22 9.11 20.90 6.50
C GLY A 22 7.89 20.23 7.14
N GLU A 23 6.77 20.23 6.42
CA GLU A 23 5.53 19.57 6.83
C GLU A 23 5.46 18.15 6.26
N THR A 24 5.11 17.19 7.12
CA THR A 24 4.84 15.81 6.71
C THR A 24 3.34 15.58 6.66
N LYS A 25 2.84 15.09 5.52
CA LYS A 25 1.44 14.74 5.33
C LYS A 25 1.32 13.28 4.89
N THR A 26 0.49 12.51 5.60
CA THR A 26 0.07 11.19 5.14
C THR A 26 -1.04 11.34 4.10
N THR A 27 -0.86 10.71 2.95
CA THR A 27 -1.86 10.59 1.88
C THR A 27 -2.14 9.13 1.58
N TYR A 28 -3.23 8.87 0.87
CA TYR A 28 -3.60 7.54 0.40
C TYR A 28 -3.80 7.60 -1.10
N GLU A 29 -2.98 6.86 -1.83
CA GLU A 29 -2.94 6.90 -3.29
C GLU A 29 -3.32 5.53 -3.85
N GLU A 30 -3.98 5.51 -5.01
CA GLU A 30 -4.34 4.26 -5.67
C GLU A 30 -3.08 3.58 -6.21
N VAL A 31 -2.89 2.31 -5.85
CA VAL A 31 -1.83 1.45 -6.39
C VAL A 31 -2.44 0.25 -7.09
N TYR A 32 -1.88 -0.11 -8.23
CA TYR A 32 -2.30 -1.26 -9.02
C TYR A 32 -1.24 -2.36 -8.93
N ILE A 33 -1.62 -3.50 -8.35
CA ILE A 33 -0.68 -4.57 -8.02
C ILE A 33 -1.01 -5.82 -8.82
N ASN A 34 0.01 -6.43 -9.40
CA ASN A 34 -0.11 -7.79 -9.88
C ASN A 34 -0.16 -8.75 -8.68
N ALA A 35 -1.32 -9.34 -8.46
CA ALA A 35 -1.61 -10.27 -7.36
C ALA A 35 -0.63 -11.45 -7.30
N GLU A 36 -0.17 -11.95 -8.45
CA GLU A 36 0.77 -13.07 -8.54
C GLU A 36 2.18 -12.68 -8.04
N ARG A 37 2.45 -11.39 -7.86
CA ARG A 37 3.72 -10.88 -7.33
C ARG A 37 3.66 -10.52 -5.85
N ILE A 38 2.53 -10.75 -5.18
CA ILE A 38 2.43 -10.63 -3.73
C ILE A 38 3.07 -11.89 -3.13
N GLU A 39 4.12 -11.72 -2.34
CA GLU A 39 4.80 -12.81 -1.65
C GLU A 39 4.10 -13.17 -0.35
N SER A 40 3.72 -12.16 0.45
CA SER A 40 3.01 -12.33 1.70
C SER A 40 2.33 -11.03 2.13
N PHE A 41 1.41 -11.11 3.09
CA PHE A 41 0.85 -9.93 3.75
C PHE A 41 0.61 -10.17 5.25
N SER A 42 0.67 -9.10 6.04
CA SER A 42 0.55 -9.14 7.50
C SER A 42 -0.14 -7.88 8.04
N TRP A 43 -0.96 -8.05 9.08
CA TRP A 43 -1.76 -6.96 9.67
C TRP A 43 -1.10 -6.38 10.93
N TYR A 44 -0.85 -5.05 10.91
CA TYR A 44 -0.31 -4.30 12.04
C TYR A 44 -1.02 -2.94 12.23
N GLY A 45 -2.34 -2.91 12.00
CA GLY A 45 -3.15 -1.68 11.95
C GLY A 45 -3.34 -1.14 10.53
N MET A 46 -2.44 -1.48 9.63
CA MET A 46 -2.60 -1.48 8.17
C MET A 46 -2.02 -2.79 7.63
N THR A 47 -2.40 -3.17 6.41
CA THR A 47 -1.83 -4.35 5.79
C THR A 47 -0.49 -4.01 5.16
N GLN A 48 0.55 -4.72 5.58
CA GLN A 48 1.86 -4.65 4.95
C GLN A 48 1.95 -5.74 3.89
N LEU A 49 2.11 -5.36 2.63
CA LEU A 49 2.32 -6.27 1.51
C LEU A 49 3.82 -6.38 1.25
N LYS A 50 4.33 -7.62 1.23
CA LYS A 50 5.66 -7.94 0.73
C LYS A 50 5.53 -8.39 -0.72
N MET A 51 6.20 -7.68 -1.62
CA MET A 51 6.25 -8.01 -3.04
C MET A 51 7.40 -8.96 -3.33
N ALA A 52 7.28 -9.77 -4.38
CA ALA A 52 8.36 -10.65 -4.86
C ALA A 52 9.62 -9.89 -5.34
N SER A 53 9.53 -8.57 -5.55
CA SER A 53 10.69 -7.69 -5.78
C SER A 53 11.49 -7.41 -4.50
N GLY A 54 10.97 -7.78 -3.33
CA GLY A 54 11.49 -7.38 -2.02
C GLY A 54 10.93 -6.05 -1.49
N GLU A 55 10.17 -5.33 -2.31
CA GLU A 55 9.48 -4.10 -1.90
C GLU A 55 8.41 -4.39 -0.84
N ARG A 56 8.24 -3.46 0.10
CA ARG A 56 7.17 -3.50 1.09
C ARG A 56 6.35 -2.23 1.00
N ILE A 57 5.04 -2.39 0.90
CA ILE A 57 4.09 -1.27 0.90
C ILE A 57 3.04 -1.46 1.99
N GLU A 58 2.53 -0.35 2.51
CA GLU A 58 1.41 -0.35 3.45
C GLU A 58 0.14 0.05 2.70
N VAL A 59 -0.91 -0.74 2.83
CA VAL A 59 -2.22 -0.49 2.20
C VAL A 59 -3.33 -0.43 3.24
N CYS A 60 -4.39 0.30 2.93
CA CYS A 60 -5.53 0.49 3.81
C CYS A 60 -6.42 -0.76 3.91
N GLU A 61 -6.48 -1.55 2.83
CA GLU A 61 -7.33 -2.73 2.76
C GLU A 61 -6.87 -3.78 3.79
N THR A 62 -7.82 -4.44 4.44
CA THR A 62 -7.51 -5.54 5.36
C THR A 62 -7.06 -6.80 4.59
N PRO A 63 -6.41 -7.76 5.26
CA PRO A 63 -6.09 -9.03 4.62
C PRO A 63 -7.31 -9.72 4.00
N GLU A 64 -8.47 -9.64 4.66
CA GLU A 64 -9.73 -10.24 4.19
C GLU A 64 -10.26 -9.54 2.94
N GLU A 65 -10.20 -8.20 2.89
CA GLU A 65 -10.59 -7.43 1.70
C GLU A 65 -9.68 -7.75 0.52
N ILE A 66 -8.36 -7.89 0.76
CA ILE A 66 -7.40 -8.31 -0.27
C ILE A 66 -7.72 -9.73 -0.74
N ILE A 67 -7.97 -10.68 0.15
CA ILE A 67 -8.37 -12.05 -0.22
C ILE A 67 -9.66 -12.04 -1.05
N ALA A 68 -10.67 -11.27 -0.66
CA ALA A 68 -11.90 -11.12 -1.44
C ALA A 68 -11.60 -10.58 -2.85
N LEU A 69 -10.76 -9.55 -2.98
CA LEU A 69 -10.30 -9.04 -4.27
C LEU A 69 -9.56 -10.12 -5.08
N LEU A 70 -8.79 -11.00 -4.43
CA LEU A 70 -8.10 -12.13 -5.05
C LEU A 70 -9.03 -13.27 -5.48
N GLU A 71 -10.20 -13.41 -4.86
CA GLU A 71 -11.18 -14.47 -5.16
C GLU A 71 -12.29 -14.04 -6.14
N THR A 72 -12.59 -12.74 -6.25
CA THR A 72 -13.71 -12.19 -7.06
C THR A 72 -13.47 -12.24 -8.60
N SER A 73 -12.84 -13.29 -9.13
CA SER A 73 -12.65 -13.48 -10.58
C SER A 73 -13.06 -14.89 -11.00
N SER A 74 -14.30 -15.25 -10.67
CA SER A 74 -15.00 -16.42 -11.23
C SER A 74 -15.74 -16.03 -12.51
#